data_AF-A0A316MBC1-F1
#
_entry.id   AF-A0A316MBC1-F1
#
_cell.length_a   1.000
_cell.length_b   1.000
_cell.length_c   1.000
_cell.angle_alpha   90.00
_cell.angle_beta   90.00
_cell.angle_gamma   90.00
#
_symmetry.space_group_name_H-M   'P 1'
#
loop_
_entity.id
_entity.type
_entity.pdbx_description
1 polymer ?
#
loop_
_entity_poly.entity_id
_entity_poly.type
_entity_poly.pdbx_seq_one_letter_code
_entity_poly.pdbx_strand_id
1 'polypeptide(L)'
;MTDYPLTTLEAFETLDKNPTYRAINAEGHTLELRGPEKFIIHRRVKMAKDKHVSLNDNWRIVKPISYELANELFKKLRTIEIRFDDGTKRFYEKMSPNSHVIIESDLPHFTNCLFYCLCYYEEEEN
;
A
#
# COMPACT_ATOMS: atom_id res chain seq x y z
N MET A 1 15.18 0.83 14.63
CA MET A 1 14.95 -0.39 13.83
C MET A 1 14.62 0.07 12.42
N THR A 2 15.20 -0.54 11.40
CA THR A 2 15.06 -0.10 10.00
C THR A 2 13.65 -0.36 9.49
N ASP A 3 12.93 0.71 9.12
CA ASP A 3 11.56 0.68 8.60
C ASP A 3 11.36 -0.20 7.35
N TYR A 4 12.45 -0.68 6.75
CA TYR A 4 12.50 -1.50 5.54
C TYR A 4 13.44 -2.69 5.79
N PRO A 5 12.96 -3.78 6.42
CA PRO A 5 13.84 -4.85 6.88
C PRO A 5 14.16 -5.90 5.81
N LEU A 6 13.41 -5.95 4.70
CA LEU A 6 13.51 -7.04 3.73
C LEU A 6 14.36 -6.65 2.53
N THR A 7 15.22 -7.55 2.09
CA THR A 7 15.84 -7.48 0.76
C THR A 7 14.80 -7.69 -0.34
N THR A 8 15.17 -7.38 -1.58
CA THR A 8 14.29 -7.58 -2.74
C THR A 8 13.84 -9.03 -2.92
N LEU A 9 14.72 -9.99 -2.65
CA LEU A 9 14.38 -11.42 -2.77
C LEU A 9 13.40 -11.86 -1.67
N GLU A 10 13.66 -11.46 -0.42
CA GLU A 10 12.77 -11.76 0.72
C GLU A 10 11.39 -11.11 0.54
N ALA A 11 11.34 -9.92 -0.06
CA ALA A 11 10.07 -9.29 -0.43
C ALA A 11 9.31 -10.15 -1.45
N PHE A 12 9.96 -10.65 -2.51
CA PHE A 12 9.31 -11.53 -3.47
C PHE A 12 8.84 -12.85 -2.84
N GLU A 13 9.65 -13.48 -1.99
CA GLU A 13 9.23 -14.69 -1.27
C GLU A 13 8.01 -14.46 -0.39
N THR A 14 7.93 -13.28 0.25
CA THR A 14 6.79 -12.92 1.08
C THR A 14 5.53 -12.71 0.25
N LEU A 15 5.65 -12.03 -0.89
CA LEU A 15 4.56 -11.81 -1.84
C LEU A 15 4.10 -13.10 -2.52
N ASP A 16 5.01 -14.05 -2.73
CA ASP A 16 4.70 -15.36 -3.31
C ASP A 16 3.72 -16.15 -2.44
N LYS A 17 3.95 -16.09 -1.13
CA LYS A 17 3.12 -16.73 -0.10
C LYS A 17 1.83 -15.95 0.15
N ASN A 18 1.84 -14.63 -0.05
CA ASN A 18 0.74 -13.73 0.25
C ASN A 18 0.45 -12.79 -0.94
N PRO A 19 -0.28 -13.24 -1.97
CA PRO A 19 -0.47 -12.47 -3.20
C PRO A 19 -1.29 -11.19 -3.03
N THR A 20 -1.97 -11.03 -1.90
CA THR A 20 -2.69 -9.80 -1.54
C THR A 20 -1.79 -8.74 -0.88
N TYR A 21 -0.56 -9.10 -0.53
CA TYR A 21 0.39 -8.16 0.07
C TYR A 21 1.07 -7.32 -1.01
N ARG A 22 1.70 -6.23 -0.58
CA ARG A 22 2.49 -5.36 -1.43
C ARG A 22 3.80 -5.05 -0.76
N ALA A 23 4.86 -4.83 -1.51
CA ALA A 23 6.10 -4.30 -0.96
C ALA A 23 6.26 -2.85 -1.39
N ILE A 24 6.82 -2.02 -0.51
CA ILE A 24 7.18 -0.63 -0.80
C ILE A 24 8.60 -0.37 -0.28
N ASN A 25 9.42 0.35 -1.04
CA ASN A 25 10.73 0.82 -0.58
C ASN A 25 10.69 2.32 -0.23
N ALA A 26 11.77 2.80 0.39
CA ALA A 26 11.88 4.20 0.83
C ALA A 26 11.79 5.22 -0.32
N GLU A 27 12.10 4.81 -1.55
CA GLU A 27 12.04 5.65 -2.75
C GLU A 27 10.62 5.74 -3.34
N GLY A 28 9.68 4.95 -2.83
CA GLY A 28 8.30 4.92 -3.31
C GLY A 28 8.07 3.97 -4.49
N HIS A 29 8.99 3.03 -4.74
CA HIS A 29 8.71 1.88 -5.60
C HIS A 29 7.81 0.90 -4.88
N THR A 30 6.88 0.31 -5.62
CA THR A 30 6.00 -0.75 -5.11
C THR A 30 6.10 -2.00 -5.98
N LEU A 31 6.05 -3.16 -5.32
CA LEU A 31 6.00 -4.48 -5.95
C LEU A 31 4.73 -5.21 -5.50
N GLU A 32 4.11 -5.92 -6.44
CA GLU A 32 2.96 -6.80 -6.22
C GLU A 32 3.07 -7.98 -7.20
N LEU A 33 2.57 -9.15 -6.81
CA LEU A 33 2.46 -10.32 -7.70
C LEU A 33 1.01 -10.48 -8.13
N ARG A 34 0.76 -10.72 -9.43
CA ARG A 34 -0.59 -10.84 -9.97
C ARG A 34 -0.78 -12.08 -10.83
N GLY A 35 -1.93 -12.73 -10.64
CA GLY A 35 -2.38 -13.84 -11.45
C GLY A 35 -1.67 -15.15 -11.10
N PRO A 36 -2.11 -16.27 -11.71
CA PRO A 36 -1.54 -17.60 -11.46
C PRO A 36 -0.06 -17.70 -11.89
N GLU A 37 0.32 -16.95 -12.91
CA GLU A 37 1.69 -16.84 -13.45
C GLU A 37 2.59 -15.96 -12.57
N LYS A 38 2.05 -15.34 -11.51
CA LYS A 38 2.78 -14.47 -10.57
C LYS A 38 3.57 -13.35 -11.27
N PHE A 39 2.92 -12.66 -12.19
CA PHE A 39 3.52 -11.52 -12.87
C PHE A 39 3.95 -10.46 -11.85
N ILE A 40 5.21 -10.05 -11.92
CA ILE A 40 5.75 -8.96 -11.10
C ILE A 40 5.25 -7.65 -11.66
N ILE A 41 4.41 -6.95 -10.90
CA ILE A 41 3.95 -5.61 -11.26
C ILE A 41 4.73 -4.60 -10.42
N HIS A 42 5.57 -3.85 -11.12
CA HIS A 42 6.33 -2.74 -10.57
C HIS A 42 5.61 -1.43 -10.83
N ARG A 43 5.43 -0.60 -9.80
CA ARG A 43 4.90 0.77 -9.96
C ARG A 43 5.67 1.77 -9.14
N ARG A 44 5.62 3.03 -9.57
CA ARG A 44 6.24 4.17 -8.87
C ARG A 44 5.15 5.06 -8.31
N VAL A 45 5.26 5.39 -7.03
CA VAL A 45 4.57 6.55 -6.44
C VAL A 45 5.46 7.76 -6.73
N LYS A 46 4.87 8.91 -7.07
CA LYS A 46 5.46 10.11 -7.73
C LYS A 46 6.83 10.65 -7.21
N MET A 47 7.43 10.09 -6.17
CA MET A 47 8.69 10.55 -5.55
C MET A 47 9.95 9.78 -6.02
N ALA A 48 9.82 8.64 -6.69
CA ALA A 48 10.97 7.87 -7.18
C ALA A 48 11.69 8.60 -8.33
N LYS A 49 12.95 8.99 -8.12
CA LYS A 49 13.81 9.59 -9.16
C LYS A 49 14.33 8.54 -10.14
N ASP A 50 14.64 7.34 -9.64
CA ASP A 50 15.07 6.22 -10.46
C ASP A 50 13.87 5.48 -11.06
N LYS A 51 14.10 4.88 -12.23
CA LYS A 51 13.15 4.04 -12.92
C LYS A 51 13.24 2.56 -12.54
N HIS A 52 14.36 2.15 -11.99
CA HIS A 52 14.72 0.76 -11.74
C HIS A 52 14.48 0.36 -10.28
N VAL A 53 14.51 -0.95 -10.03
CA VAL A 53 14.60 -1.53 -8.68
C VAL A 53 15.90 -2.32 -8.64
N SER A 54 16.59 -2.25 -7.51
CA SER A 54 17.86 -2.95 -7.29
C SER A 54 17.65 -4.13 -6.37
N LEU A 55 18.45 -5.20 -6.52
CA LEU A 55 18.48 -6.27 -5.52
C LEU A 55 18.92 -5.77 -4.14
N ASN A 56 19.66 -4.66 -4.10
CA ASN A 56 20.10 -3.99 -2.88
C ASN A 56 19.03 -3.08 -2.26
N ASP A 57 17.86 -2.96 -2.88
CA ASP A 57 16.75 -2.21 -2.30
C ASP A 57 16.23 -2.93 -1.06
N ASN A 58 15.85 -2.11 -0.08
CA ASN A 58 15.20 -2.58 1.13
C ASN A 58 13.70 -2.24 1.08
N TRP A 59 12.90 -3.19 1.52
CA TRP A 59 11.45 -3.20 1.34
C TRP A 59 10.75 -3.38 2.67
N ARG A 60 9.53 -2.85 2.69
CA ARG A 60 8.54 -3.07 3.74
C ARG A 60 7.29 -3.67 3.13
N ILE A 61 6.68 -4.61 3.82
CA ILE A 61 5.40 -5.20 3.42
C ILE A 61 4.24 -4.32 3.88
N VAL A 62 3.29 -4.10 2.98
CA VAL A 62 2.00 -3.47 3.23
C VAL A 62 0.94 -4.55 3.11
N LYS A 63 0.33 -4.88 4.25
CA LYS A 63 -0.77 -5.83 4.36
C LYS A 63 -2.11 -5.12 4.05
N PRO A 64 -3.12 -5.85 3.53
CA PRO A 64 -4.48 -5.34 3.54
C PRO A 64 -4.95 -5.19 5.00
N ILE A 65 -5.71 -4.13 5.27
CA ILE A 65 -6.27 -3.81 6.58
C ILE A 65 -7.79 -3.97 6.57
N SER A 66 -8.39 -4.13 7.76
CA SER A 66 -9.85 -4.17 7.88
C SER A 66 -10.47 -2.81 7.52
N TYR A 67 -11.77 -2.81 7.22
CA TYR A 67 -12.50 -1.57 6.97
C TYR A 67 -12.48 -0.65 8.19
N GLU A 68 -12.62 -1.19 9.40
CA GLU A 68 -12.66 -0.42 10.64
C GLU A 68 -11.36 0.37 10.81
N LEU A 69 -10.22 -0.31 10.67
CA LEU A 69 -8.91 0.33 10.75
C LEU A 69 -8.70 1.33 9.60
N ALA A 70 -9.11 0.97 8.38
CA ALA A 70 -9.04 1.88 7.24
C ALA A 70 -9.87 3.16 7.45
N ASN A 71 -11.07 3.04 8.02
CA ASN A 71 -11.94 4.16 8.31
C ASN A 71 -11.36 5.06 9.42
N GLU A 72 -10.77 4.46 10.47
CA GLU A 72 -10.07 5.21 11.50
C GLU A 72 -8.87 5.99 10.94
N LEU A 73 -8.06 5.35 10.10
CA LEU A 73 -6.92 6.01 9.45
C LEU A 73 -7.37 7.11 8.49
N PHE A 74 -8.45 6.88 7.74
CA PHE A 74 -9.06 7.89 6.89
C PHE A 74 -9.55 9.11 7.70
N LYS A 75 -10.17 8.89 8.87
CA LYS A 75 -10.53 9.97 9.82
C LYS A 75 -9.31 10.74 10.31
N LYS A 76 -8.17 10.06 10.49
CA LYS A 76 -6.86 10.65 10.81
C LYS A 76 -6.15 11.25 9.58
N LEU A 77 -6.90 11.58 8.52
CA LEU A 77 -6.41 12.23 7.30
C LEU A 77 -5.39 11.41 6.50
N ARG A 78 -5.35 10.08 6.69
CA ARG A 78 -4.52 9.20 5.86
C ARG A 78 -5.22 8.88 4.54
N THR A 79 -4.42 8.72 3.49
CA THR A 79 -4.91 8.25 2.19
C THR A 79 -5.10 6.74 2.21
N ILE A 80 -6.31 6.30 1.85
CA ILE A 80 -6.64 4.86 1.74
C ILE A 80 -6.73 4.48 0.27
N GLU A 81 -6.02 3.44 -0.14
CA GLU A 81 -6.20 2.76 -1.42
C GLU A 81 -7.21 1.63 -1.24
N ILE A 82 -8.27 1.63 -2.03
CA ILE A 82 -9.22 0.52 -2.15
C ILE A 82 -8.94 -0.19 -3.46
N ARG A 83 -8.78 -1.52 -3.42
CA ARG A 83 -8.59 -2.36 -4.59
C ARG A 83 -9.73 -3.37 -4.70
N PHE A 84 -10.35 -3.42 -5.88
CA PHE A 84 -11.47 -4.31 -6.16
C PHE A 84 -11.00 -5.57 -6.90
N ASP A 85 -11.83 -6.61 -6.89
CA ASP A 85 -11.53 -7.91 -7.50
C ASP A 85 -11.32 -7.83 -9.03
N ASP A 86 -11.94 -6.83 -9.69
CA ASP A 86 -11.72 -6.54 -11.11
C ASP A 86 -10.33 -5.92 -11.40
N GLY A 87 -9.55 -5.64 -10.35
CA GLY A 87 -8.24 -5.02 -10.41
C GLY A 87 -8.26 -3.50 -10.52
N THR A 88 -9.44 -2.87 -10.49
CA THR A 88 -9.55 -1.41 -10.36
C THR A 88 -9.11 -0.99 -8.97
N LYS A 89 -8.62 0.25 -8.88
CA LYS A 89 -8.23 0.86 -7.60
C LYS A 89 -8.70 2.29 -7.49
N ARG A 90 -9.04 2.71 -6.27
CA ARG A 90 -9.46 4.07 -5.94
C ARG A 90 -8.67 4.57 -4.72
N PHE A 91 -8.33 5.84 -4.73
CA PHE A 91 -7.68 6.50 -3.59
C PHE A 91 -8.67 7.45 -2.95
N TYR A 92 -8.76 7.39 -1.62
CA TYR A 92 -9.60 8.26 -0.82
C TYR A 92 -8.71 9.06 0.13
N GLU A 93 -8.83 10.38 0.03
CA GLU A 93 -8.13 11.36 0.87
C GLU A 93 -9.14 12.40 1.35
N LYS A 94 -9.07 12.80 2.63
CA LYS A 94 -9.97 13.82 3.19
C LYS A 94 -9.63 15.24 2.78
N MET A 95 -8.37 15.48 2.42
CA MET A 95 -7.89 16.75 1.88
C MET A 95 -7.36 16.52 0.48
N SER A 96 -8.00 17.16 -0.49
CA SER A 96 -7.42 17.24 -1.83
C SER A 96 -6.17 18.11 -1.78
N PRO A 97 -5.09 17.80 -2.54
CA PRO A 97 -3.83 18.55 -2.54
C PRO A 97 -3.95 20.06 -2.73
N ASN A 98 -5.08 20.53 -3.30
CA ASN A 98 -5.32 21.94 -3.62
C ASN A 98 -6.59 22.50 -2.92
N SER A 99 -7.12 21.83 -1.91
CA SER A 99 -8.34 22.23 -1.21
C SER A 99 -8.07 22.55 0.26
N HIS A 100 -8.78 23.56 0.78
CA HIS A 100 -8.82 23.89 2.21
C HIS A 100 -10.04 23.28 2.91
N VAL A 101 -10.76 22.38 2.23
CA VAL A 101 -11.96 21.72 2.75
C VAL A 101 -11.60 20.30 3.17
N ILE A 102 -11.91 19.97 4.42
CA ILE A 102 -11.83 18.61 4.96
C ILE A 102 -13.19 17.94 4.76
N ILE A 103 -13.20 16.76 4.13
CA ILE A 103 -14.42 15.97 4.01
C ILE A 103 -14.68 15.25 5.35
N GLU A 104 -15.66 15.73 6.11
CA GLU A 104 -16.14 15.07 7.32
C GLU A 104 -17.11 13.93 6.99
N SER A 105 -16.60 12.89 6.34
CA SER A 105 -17.33 11.63 6.11
C SER A 105 -16.55 10.42 6.62
N ASP A 106 -17.25 9.31 6.76
CA ASP A 106 -16.64 7.98 6.82
C ASP A 106 -16.07 7.59 5.44
N LEU A 107 -15.16 6.63 5.45
CA LEU A 107 -14.72 5.94 4.25
C LEU A 107 -15.89 5.13 3.67
N PRO A 108 -16.14 5.13 2.36
CA PRO A 108 -17.19 4.29 1.79
C PRO A 108 -16.93 2.80 2.03
N HIS A 109 -17.97 2.10 2.49
CA HIS A 109 -17.90 0.66 2.72
C HIS A 109 -18.30 -0.10 1.44
N PHE A 110 -17.37 -0.84 0.85
CA PHE A 110 -17.60 -1.69 -0.30
C PHE A 110 -17.43 -3.16 0.05
N THR A 111 -18.18 -4.03 -0.63
CA THR A 111 -17.99 -5.49 -0.58
C THR A 111 -16.94 -5.93 -1.60
N ASN A 112 -16.25 -7.04 -1.35
CA ASN A 112 -15.28 -7.64 -2.29
C ASN A 112 -14.14 -6.68 -2.68
N CYS A 113 -13.50 -6.08 -1.67
CA CYS A 113 -12.36 -5.21 -1.88
C CYS A 113 -11.33 -5.35 -0.75
N LEU A 114 -10.11 -4.92 -1.03
CA LEU A 114 -9.00 -4.84 -0.08
C LEU A 114 -8.67 -3.36 0.18
N PHE A 115 -8.46 -3.03 1.44
CA PHE A 115 -8.06 -1.70 1.88
C PHE A 115 -6.57 -1.69 2.20
N TYR A 116 -5.87 -0.65 1.76
CA TYR A 116 -4.45 -0.45 2.04
C TYR A 116 -4.21 0.99 2.47
N CYS A 117 -3.31 1.19 3.40
CA CYS A 117 -2.74 2.49 3.71
C CYS A 117 -1.21 2.40 3.57
N LEU A 118 -0.67 2.92 2.47
CA LEU A 118 0.76 2.80 2.14
C LEU A 118 1.68 3.52 3.16
N CYS A 119 1.14 4.51 3.86
CA CYS A 119 1.83 5.27 4.91
C CYS A 119 1.48 4.78 6.32
N TYR A 120 0.72 3.68 6.44
CA TYR A 120 0.40 3.11 7.75
C TYR A 120 1.61 2.35 8.28
N TYR A 121 1.95 2.64 9.53
CA TYR A 121 2.81 1.80 10.35
C TYR A 121 1.86 1.02 11.26
N GLU A 122 1.90 -0.32 11.19
CA GLU A 122 1.59 -1.13 12.36
C GLU A 122 2.74 -0.84 13.34
N GLU A 123 2.58 0.15 14.22
CA GLU A 123 3.27 0.10 15.50
C GLU A 123 2.61 -1.06 16.25
N GLU A 124 3.09 -2.30 16.01
CA GLU A 124 2.85 -3.36 16.98
C GLU A 124 3.60 -2.93 18.26
N GLU A 125 2.84 -2.44 19.23
CA GLU A 125 3.29 -2.32 20.62
C GLU A 125 3.64 -3.72 21.14
N ASN A 126 4.92 -3.88 21.51
CA ASN A 126 5.55 -4.93 22.34
C ASN A 126 5.89 -6.29 21.69
#